data_AF-A0AAV7JH84-F1
#
_entry.id   AF-A0AAV7JH84-F1
#
_cell.length_a   1.000
_cell.length_b   1.000
_cell.length_c   1.000
_cell.angle_alpha   90.00
_cell.angle_beta   90.00
_cell.angle_gamma   90.00
#
_symmetry.space_group_name_H-M   'P 1'
#
loop_
_entity.id
_entity.type
_entity.pdbx_description
1 polymer ?
#
loop_
_entity_poly.entity_id
_entity_poly.type
_entity_poly.pdbx_seq_one_letter_code
_entity_poly.pdbx_strand_id
1 'polypeptide(L)'
;MAVAPSFQPLLDPTIFSVIEEMTLRQLFRNITIDEDTCIAWLKSNGLLATGMMCKCGKIMRPGTFSGIADGKGWRCPEMSCKKFASMRIGSFFEGAHIPLTELVEFLYFWADNLQTTAFLHKNLGGESIL
;
A
#
# COMPACT_ATOMS: atom_id res chain seq x y z
N MET A 1 18.21 -30.18 2.12
CA MET A 1 17.83 -29.12 3.06
C MET A 1 18.02 -27.80 2.33
N ALA A 2 16.93 -27.19 1.87
CA ALA A 2 17.01 -25.90 1.19
C ALA A 2 17.04 -24.81 2.27
N VAL A 3 18.13 -24.04 2.30
CA VAL A 3 18.23 -22.83 3.10
C VAL A 3 17.21 -21.86 2.53
N ALA A 4 16.24 -21.45 3.34
CA ALA A 4 15.30 -20.40 2.95
C ALA A 4 16.11 -19.16 2.54
N PRO A 5 15.87 -18.56 1.36
CA PRO A 5 16.57 -17.34 1.00
C PRO A 5 16.28 -16.32 2.09
N SER A 6 17.35 -15.78 2.68
CA SER A 6 17.27 -14.63 3.56
C SER A 6 16.41 -13.58 2.88
N PHE A 7 15.27 -13.24 3.47
CA PHE A 7 14.49 -12.07 3.10
C PHE A 7 15.41 -10.86 3.28
N GLN A 8 16.09 -10.45 2.23
CA GLN A 8 16.46 -9.06 2.08
C GLN A 8 15.27 -8.46 1.35
N PRO A 9 14.36 -7.75 2.05
CA PRO A 9 13.44 -6.90 1.35
C PRO A 9 14.32 -5.85 0.70
N LEU A 10 14.55 -5.99 -0.60
CA LEU A 10 14.82 -4.83 -1.43
C LEU A 10 13.52 -4.03 -1.39
N LEU A 11 13.31 -3.31 -0.28
CA LEU A 11 12.47 -2.14 -0.28
C LEU A 11 12.95 -1.34 -1.46
N ASP A 12 12.03 -1.02 -2.36
CA ASP A 12 12.30 -0.11 -3.45
C ASP A 12 13.06 1.09 -2.83
N PRO A 13 14.30 1.38 -3.25
CA PRO A 13 15.08 2.46 -2.66
C PRO A 13 14.33 3.80 -2.71
N THR A 14 13.35 3.93 -3.62
CA THR A 14 12.41 5.04 -3.69
C THR A 14 11.55 5.14 -2.42
N ILE A 15 10.99 4.04 -1.92
CA ILE A 15 10.19 4.03 -0.68
C ILE A 15 11.04 4.49 0.50
N PHE A 16 12.26 3.98 0.62
CA PHE A 16 13.13 4.30 1.76
C PHE A 16 13.55 5.78 1.75
N SER A 17 14.01 6.27 0.59
CA SER A 17 14.44 7.68 0.45
C SER A 17 13.36 8.71 0.73
N VAL A 18 12.10 8.36 0.47
CA VAL A 18 10.97 9.28 0.63
C VAL A 18 10.49 9.34 2.09
N ILE A 19 10.73 8.27 2.86
CA ILE A 19 10.25 8.13 4.24
C ILE A 19 11.31 8.60 5.26
N GLU A 20 12.62 8.45 4.97
CA GLU A 20 13.71 8.74 5.92
C GLU A 20 13.83 10.19 6.38
N GLU A 21 13.43 11.18 5.58
CA GLU A 21 13.54 12.61 5.95
C GLU A 21 12.28 13.18 6.62
N MET A 22 11.25 12.35 6.82
CA MET A 22 9.95 12.80 7.31
C MET A 22 9.83 12.58 8.81
N THR A 23 9.20 13.52 9.52
CA THR A 23 8.84 13.30 10.94
C THR A 23 7.55 12.50 11.05
N LEU A 24 7.41 11.74 12.14
CA LEU A 24 6.17 11.06 12.51
C LEU A 24 4.92 11.97 12.50
N ARG A 25 5.07 13.24 12.91
CA ARG A 25 3.96 14.22 12.86
C ARG A 25 3.57 14.55 11.41
N GLN A 26 4.53 14.67 10.50
CA GLN A 26 4.26 14.92 9.09
C GLN A 26 3.63 13.71 8.43
N LEU A 27 4.09 12.51 8.73
CA LEU A 27 3.49 11.25 8.26
C LEU A 27 1.98 11.22 8.55
N PHE A 28 1.62 11.29 9.84
CA PHE A 28 0.23 11.17 10.27
C PHE A 28 -0.67 12.32 9.79
N ARG A 29 -0.13 13.54 9.63
CA ARG A 29 -0.95 14.70 9.24
C ARG A 29 -1.09 14.87 7.73
N ASN A 30 -0.09 14.46 6.97
CA ASN A 30 0.00 14.82 5.55
C ASN A 30 -0.18 13.62 4.62
N ILE A 31 0.02 12.40 5.11
CA ILE A 31 -0.01 11.20 4.29
C ILE A 31 -1.07 10.23 4.80
N THR A 32 -1.02 9.85 6.07
CA THR A 32 -1.87 8.78 6.61
C THR A 32 -3.11 9.26 7.36
N ILE A 33 -3.49 10.53 7.15
CA ILE A 33 -4.72 11.11 7.71
C ILE A 33 -5.99 10.38 7.24
N ASP A 34 -5.99 9.92 5.98
CA ASP A 34 -7.04 9.09 5.39
C ASP A 34 -6.49 8.30 4.18
N GLU A 35 -7.24 7.29 3.75
CA GLU A 35 -6.86 6.42 2.62
C GLU A 35 -6.72 7.16 1.28
N ASP A 36 -7.57 8.15 1.00
CA ASP A 36 -7.52 8.89 -0.27
C ASP A 36 -6.25 9.76 -0.33
N THR A 37 -5.90 10.42 0.77
CA THR A 37 -4.65 11.18 0.91
C THR A 37 -3.43 10.27 0.75
N CYS A 38 -3.44 9.11 1.42
CA CYS A 38 -2.35 8.13 1.33
C CYS A 38 -2.18 7.61 -0.11
N ILE A 39 -3.28 7.21 -0.76
CA ILE A 39 -3.27 6.75 -2.16
C ILE A 39 -2.77 7.83 -3.11
N ALA A 40 -3.18 9.08 -2.93
CA ALA A 40 -2.71 10.19 -3.76
C ALA A 40 -1.19 10.37 -3.63
N TRP A 41 -0.67 10.32 -2.41
CA TRP A 41 0.76 10.40 -2.14
C TRP A 41 1.54 9.21 -2.72
N LEU A 42 1.03 7.98 -2.56
CA LEU A 42 1.66 6.80 -3.15
C LEU A 42 1.71 6.88 -4.68
N LYS A 43 0.65 7.40 -5.32
CA LYS A 43 0.62 7.63 -6.77
C LYS A 43 1.61 8.70 -7.21
N SER A 44 1.71 9.82 -6.50
CA SER A 44 2.66 10.89 -6.86
C SER A 44 4.12 10.45 -6.76
N ASN A 45 4.41 9.48 -5.89
CA ASN A 45 5.74 8.89 -5.71
C ASN A 45 5.97 7.64 -6.58
N GLY A 46 5.04 7.29 -7.47
CA GLY A 46 5.18 6.13 -8.37
C GLY A 46 5.01 4.76 -7.70
N LEU A 47 4.56 4.73 -6.45
CA LEU A 47 4.38 3.51 -5.65
C LEU A 47 3.05 2.81 -5.93
N LEU A 48 2.10 3.52 -6.53
CA LEU A 48 0.85 2.96 -7.07
C LEU A 48 0.64 3.41 -8.51
N ALA A 49 0.00 2.55 -9.29
CA ALA A 49 -0.38 2.87 -10.66
C ALA A 49 -1.36 4.06 -10.69
N THR A 50 -1.15 4.99 -11.63
CA THR A 50 -2.04 6.13 -11.88
C THR A 50 -3.13 5.82 -12.92
N GLY A 51 -2.99 4.72 -13.65
CA GLY A 51 -3.96 4.22 -14.63
C GLY A 51 -3.82 2.71 -14.83
N MET A 52 -4.87 2.08 -15.37
CA MET A 52 -4.91 0.63 -15.53
C MET A 52 -5.59 0.24 -16.85
N MET A 53 -5.00 -0.71 -17.57
CA MET A 53 -5.58 -1.32 -18.76
C MET A 53 -6.10 -2.71 -18.44
N CYS A 54 -7.35 -2.99 -18.79
CA CYS A 54 -7.90 -4.32 -18.63
C CYS A 54 -7.33 -5.26 -19.70
N LYS A 55 -7.29 -6.58 -19.41
CA LYS A 55 -6.92 -7.62 -20.40
C LYS A 55 -7.80 -7.61 -21.66
N CYS A 56 -9.00 -7.02 -21.62
CA CYS A 56 -9.86 -6.82 -22.80
C CYS A 56 -9.48 -5.58 -23.65
N GLY A 57 -8.40 -4.87 -23.29
CA GLY A 57 -7.90 -3.69 -24.00
C GLY A 57 -8.56 -2.36 -23.63
N LYS A 58 -9.53 -2.35 -22.71
CA LYS A 58 -10.20 -1.12 -22.26
C LYS A 58 -9.49 -0.49 -21.05
N ILE A 59 -9.35 0.83 -21.07
CA ILE A 59 -8.89 1.62 -19.91
C ILE A 59 -9.92 1.47 -18.78
N MET A 60 -9.46 1.09 -17.60
CA MET A 60 -10.30 0.89 -16.42
C MET A 60 -10.55 2.22 -15.72
N ARG A 61 -11.71 2.33 -15.06
CA ARG A 61 -12.09 3.50 -14.26
C ARG A 61 -11.76 3.27 -12.78
N PRO A 62 -11.15 4.24 -12.08
CA PRO A 62 -11.01 4.16 -10.64
C PRO A 62 -12.40 4.25 -9.97
N GLY A 63 -12.56 3.66 -8.80
CA GLY A 63 -13.80 3.74 -8.03
C GLY A 63 -13.66 3.26 -6.60
N THR A 64 -14.75 3.42 -5.85
CA THR A 64 -14.90 2.96 -4.46
C THR A 64 -15.69 1.64 -4.43
N PHE A 65 -15.24 0.68 -3.62
CA PHE A 65 -15.82 -0.66 -3.48
C PHE A 65 -15.89 -1.06 -2.01
N SER A 66 -16.97 -1.71 -1.61
CA SER A 66 -17.10 -2.26 -0.26
C SER A 66 -16.36 -3.61 -0.13
N GLY A 67 -15.89 -3.93 1.08
CA GLY A 67 -15.32 -5.25 1.40
C GLY A 67 -13.86 -5.47 0.96
N ILE A 68 -13.13 -4.41 0.62
CA ILE A 68 -11.68 -4.42 0.38
C ILE A 68 -11.00 -3.40 1.31
N ALA A 69 -9.75 -3.66 1.72
CA ALA A 69 -9.06 -2.92 2.78
C ALA A 69 -9.11 -1.38 2.60
N ASP A 70 -8.76 -0.87 1.42
CA ASP A 70 -8.72 0.58 1.15
C ASP A 70 -10.05 1.13 0.63
N GLY A 71 -10.97 0.24 0.30
CA GLY A 71 -12.17 0.58 -0.45
C GLY A 71 -11.92 1.10 -1.87
N LYS A 72 -10.70 1.04 -2.44
CA LYS A 72 -10.38 1.61 -3.77
C LYS A 72 -9.89 0.56 -4.77
N GLY A 73 -10.28 0.73 -6.03
CA GLY A 73 -9.78 -0.13 -7.11
C GLY A 73 -10.16 0.33 -8.51
N TRP A 74 -9.94 -0.55 -9.48
CA TRP A 74 -10.17 -0.32 -10.89
C TRP A 74 -11.30 -1.21 -11.39
N ARG A 75 -12.22 -0.64 -12.17
CA ARG A 75 -13.31 -1.37 -12.83
C ARG A 75 -13.23 -1.22 -14.34
N CYS A 76 -13.29 -2.35 -15.04
CA CYS A 76 -13.47 -2.32 -16.49
C CYS A 76 -14.87 -1.77 -16.82
N PRO A 77 -14.97 -0.72 -17.65
CA PRO A 77 -16.27 -0.13 -18.01
C PRO A 77 -17.06 -0.98 -19.00
N GLU A 78 -16.41 -1.94 -19.65
CA GLU A 78 -17.03 -2.84 -20.62
C GLU A 78 -18.01 -3.77 -19.90
N MET A 79 -19.29 -3.67 -20.23
CA MET A 79 -20.39 -4.36 -19.54
C MET A 79 -20.29 -5.89 -19.66
N SER A 80 -19.73 -6.38 -20.75
CA SER A 80 -19.46 -7.81 -20.96
C SER A 80 -18.25 -8.30 -20.16
N CYS A 81 -17.26 -7.44 -19.88
CA CYS A 81 -16.03 -7.84 -19.20
C CYS A 81 -16.10 -7.65 -17.69
N LYS A 82 -16.48 -6.46 -17.21
CA LYS A 82 -16.72 -6.16 -15.80
C LYS A 82 -15.65 -6.78 -14.87
N LYS A 83 -14.37 -6.68 -15.23
CA LYS A 83 -13.27 -7.13 -14.36
C LYS A 83 -12.95 -6.07 -13.33
N PHE A 84 -12.57 -6.53 -12.14
CA PHE A 84 -12.06 -5.70 -11.05
C PHE A 84 -10.57 -5.97 -10.88
N ALA A 85 -9.82 -4.95 -10.49
CA ALA A 85 -8.46 -5.09 -10.00
C ALA A 85 -8.29 -4.16 -8.79
N SER A 86 -7.55 -4.61 -7.78
CA SER A 86 -7.18 -3.77 -6.63
C SER A 86 -6.37 -2.55 -7.10
N MET A 87 -6.47 -1.43 -6.38
CA MET A 87 -5.60 -0.27 -6.63
C MET A 87 -4.11 -0.62 -6.47
N ARG A 88 -3.81 -1.65 -5.68
CA ARG A 88 -2.48 -2.13 -5.31
C ARG A 88 -1.81 -3.03 -6.35
N ILE A 89 -2.50 -3.41 -7.42
CA ILE A 89 -1.99 -4.41 -8.36
C ILE A 89 -0.67 -3.95 -9.01
N GLY A 90 0.32 -4.85 -9.05
CA GLY A 90 1.65 -4.60 -9.57
C GLY A 90 2.54 -3.72 -8.69
N SER A 91 2.14 -3.44 -7.44
CA SER A 91 2.93 -2.67 -6.48
C SER A 91 3.48 -3.54 -5.35
N PHE A 92 4.38 -2.98 -4.54
CA PHE A 92 4.86 -3.58 -3.29
C PHE A 92 3.73 -3.96 -2.33
N PHE A 93 2.60 -3.25 -2.37
CA PHE A 93 1.46 -3.45 -1.47
C PHE A 93 0.49 -4.55 -1.94
N GLU A 94 0.75 -5.19 -3.09
CA GLU A 94 -0.11 -6.25 -3.61
C GLU A 94 -0.15 -7.45 -2.64
N GLY A 95 -1.37 -7.94 -2.35
CA GLY A 95 -1.58 -9.08 -1.45
C GLY A 95 -1.64 -8.73 0.03
N ALA A 96 -1.32 -7.49 0.45
CA ALA A 96 -1.50 -7.09 1.84
C ALA A 96 -2.99 -6.88 2.18
N HIS A 97 -3.38 -7.29 3.40
CA HIS A 97 -4.78 -7.34 3.84
C HIS A 97 -5.19 -6.22 4.81
N ILE A 98 -4.25 -5.33 5.16
CA ILE A 98 -4.48 -4.16 6.01
C ILE A 98 -4.49 -2.88 5.16
N PRO A 99 -5.12 -1.77 5.61
CA PRO A 99 -5.18 -0.49 4.90
C PRO A 99 -3.81 0.07 4.48
N LEU A 100 -3.76 0.90 3.43
CA LEU A 100 -2.50 1.49 2.96
C LEU A 100 -1.93 2.48 3.98
N THR A 101 -2.77 3.22 4.70
CA THR A 101 -2.31 4.10 5.79
C THR A 101 -1.49 3.33 6.82
N GLU A 102 -2.03 2.20 7.30
CA GLU A 102 -1.35 1.34 8.28
C GLU A 102 -0.07 0.72 7.72
N LEU A 103 -0.03 0.34 6.44
CA LEU A 103 1.19 -0.17 5.80
C LEU A 103 2.28 0.89 5.72
N VAL A 104 1.92 2.12 5.33
CA VAL A 104 2.90 3.21 5.23
C VAL A 104 3.43 3.57 6.62
N GLU A 105 2.57 3.56 7.64
CA GLU A 105 2.99 3.75 9.04
C GLU A 105 3.92 2.63 9.53
N PHE A 106 3.57 1.38 9.24
CA PHE A 106 4.40 0.23 9.57
C PHE A 106 5.78 0.33 8.90
N LEU A 107 5.83 0.68 7.62
CA LEU A 107 7.08 0.87 6.88
C LEU A 107 7.93 2.00 7.46
N TYR A 108 7.31 3.12 7.85
CA TYR A 108 7.98 4.21 8.54
C TYR A 108 8.61 3.75 9.85
N PHE A 109 7.85 3.07 10.71
CA PHE A 109 8.36 2.57 11.99
C PHE A 109 9.45 1.52 11.80
N TRP A 110 9.33 0.69 10.77
CA TRP A 110 10.34 -0.30 10.43
C TRP A 110 11.65 0.37 10.02
N ALA A 111 11.59 1.39 9.17
CA ALA A 111 12.75 2.17 8.71
C ALA A 111 13.43 2.95 9.85
N ASP A 112 12.65 3.55 10.75
CA ASP A 112 13.14 4.32 11.90
C ASP A 112 13.56 3.42 13.09
N ASN A 113 13.62 2.11 12.89
CA ASN A 113 14.03 1.09 13.88
C ASN A 113 13.14 1.04 15.14
N LEU A 114 11.89 1.47 15.03
CA LEU A 114 10.86 1.45 16.08
C LEU A 114 10.10 0.10 16.14
N GLN A 115 10.85 -1.00 16.06
CA GLN A 115 10.34 -2.33 15.68
C GLN A 115 9.80 -3.21 16.82
N THR A 116 9.56 -2.70 18.03
CA THR A 116 9.03 -3.59 19.07
C THR A 116 7.63 -4.07 18.68
N THR A 117 7.42 -5.37 18.61
CA THR A 117 6.12 -5.99 18.29
C THR A 117 5.01 -5.47 19.20
N ALA A 118 5.33 -5.22 20.48
CA ALA A 118 4.44 -4.58 21.43
C ALA A 118 4.03 -3.15 21.03
N PHE A 119 4.96 -2.37 20.46
CA PHE A 119 4.67 -1.03 19.96
C PHE A 119 3.76 -1.08 18.74
N LEU A 120 4.06 -1.93 17.76
CA LEU A 120 3.26 -2.03 16.53
C LEU A 120 1.86 -2.58 16.83
N HIS A 121 1.73 -3.61 17.64
CA HIS A 121 0.43 -4.15 18.04
C HIS A 121 -0.41 -3.13 18.83
N LYS A 122 0.21 -2.36 19.73
CA LYS A 122 -0.48 -1.34 20.53
C LYS A 122 -0.99 -0.17 19.68
N ASN A 123 -0.25 0.23 18.64
CA ASN A 123 -0.54 1.45 17.89
C ASN A 123 -1.20 1.19 16.54
N LEU A 124 -1.02 0.01 15.93
CA LEU A 124 -1.53 -0.34 14.59
C LEU A 124 -2.50 -1.53 14.60
N GLY A 125 -2.77 -2.15 15.76
CA GLY A 125 -3.84 -3.16 15.91
C GLY A 125 -3.65 -4.49 15.19
N GLY A 126 -2.48 -4.75 14.57
CA GLY A 126 -2.22 -6.00 13.84
C GLY A 126 -1.92 -7.18 14.77
N GLU A 127 -2.82 -8.18 14.80
CA GLU A 127 -2.47 -9.52 15.29
C GLU A 127 -1.45 -10.15 14.33
N SER A 128 -0.22 -10.33 14.83
CA SER A 128 0.89 -11.13 14.27
C SER A 128 0.93 -11.23 12.72
N ILE A 129 1.47 -10.22 12.06
CA ILE A 129 1.92 -10.34 10.67
C ILE A 129 3.37 -10.84 10.67
N LEU A 130 3.55 -12.15 10.90
CA LEU A 130 4.67 -12.98 10.41
C LEU A 130 4.18 -14.43 10.29
#